data_AF-A0A7C3YWI1-F1
#
_entry.id   AF-A0A7C3YWI1-F1
#
_cell.length_a   1.000
_cell.length_b   1.000
_cell.length_c   1.000
_cell.angle_alpha   90.00
_cell.angle_beta   90.00
_cell.angle_gamma   90.00
#
_symmetry.space_group_name_H-M   'P 1'
#
loop_
_entity.id
_entity.type
_entity.pdbx_description
1 polymer ?
#
loop_
_entity_poly.entity_id
_entity_poly.type
_entity_poly.pdbx_seq_one_letter_code
_entity_poly.pdbx_strand_id
1 'polypeptide(L)'
;AVDTNKFNLQKISELTSGTVIPLFDLSFITLAGIISKSNLVICNNSGIMHLASAIGTTVIALHGPTDYRKWGPYGKNHNIIKSNCECSPCLYLGFEYKCNTRKCMESITVKEVLTAIDNLIYKFNYSNIIKL
;
A
#
# COMPACT_ATOMS: atom_id res chain seq x y z
N ALA A 1 24.31 -3.10 -11.87
CA ALA A 1 23.39 -2.59 -10.84
C ALA A 1 23.12 -3.71 -9.86
N VAL A 2 23.33 -3.49 -8.56
CA VAL A 2 22.85 -4.46 -7.54
C VAL A 2 21.34 -4.56 -7.74
N ASP A 3 20.83 -5.77 -7.96
CA ASP A 3 19.40 -6.02 -8.13
C ASP A 3 18.67 -5.48 -6.88
N THR A 4 18.09 -4.29 -7.04
CA THR A 4 17.53 -3.51 -5.92
C THR A 4 16.40 -4.27 -5.25
N ASN A 5 15.73 -5.16 -6.00
CA ASN A 5 14.71 -6.05 -5.46
C ASN A 5 15.32 -7.08 -4.51
N LYS A 6 16.45 -7.68 -4.88
CA LYS A 6 17.16 -8.66 -4.04
C LYS A 6 17.71 -8.04 -2.75
N PHE A 7 18.25 -6.82 -2.84
CA PHE A 7 18.75 -6.08 -1.66
C PHE A 7 17.62 -5.72 -0.68
N ASN A 8 16.48 -5.26 -1.20
CA ASN A 8 15.35 -4.88 -0.36
C ASN A 8 14.75 -6.09 0.39
N LEU A 9 14.72 -7.27 -0.24
CA LEU A 9 14.20 -8.48 0.40
C LEU A 9 15.04 -8.96 1.57
N GLN A 10 16.37 -8.97 1.43
CA GLN A 10 17.25 -9.36 2.54
C GLN A 10 17.01 -8.49 3.76
N LYS A 11 16.93 -7.17 3.54
CA LYS A 11 16.66 -6.21 4.61
C LYS A 11 15.29 -6.41 5.25
N ILE A 12 14.24 -6.70 4.46
CA ILE A 12 12.90 -6.96 5.02
C ILE A 12 12.91 -8.22 5.87
N SER A 13 13.55 -9.30 5.40
CA SER A 13 13.66 -10.56 6.15
C SER A 13 14.43 -10.40 7.46
N GLU A 14 15.46 -9.57 7.49
CA GLU A 14 16.22 -9.27 8.72
C GLU A 14 15.41 -8.46 9.74
N LEU A 15 14.45 -7.65 9.27
CA LEU A 15 13.64 -6.76 10.12
C LEU A 15 12.39 -7.43 10.70
N THR A 16 12.12 -8.70 10.38
CA THR A 16 10.92 -9.40 10.82
C THR A 16 11.24 -10.78 11.36
N SER A 17 10.52 -11.16 12.42
CA SER A 17 10.52 -12.53 12.95
C SER A 17 9.55 -13.45 12.18
N GLY A 18 8.75 -12.90 11.27
CA GLY A 18 7.78 -13.63 10.46
C GLY A 18 8.36 -14.19 9.16
N THR A 19 7.59 -15.05 8.50
CA THR A 19 7.96 -15.58 7.18
C THR A 19 7.75 -14.51 6.11
N VAL A 20 8.81 -14.18 5.37
CA VAL A 20 8.77 -13.32 4.19
C VAL A 20 8.86 -14.18 2.95
N ILE A 21 7.83 -14.14 2.11
CA ILE A 21 7.80 -14.89 0.85
C ILE A 21 7.93 -13.88 -0.30
N PRO A 22 9.09 -13.78 -0.94
CA PRO A 22 9.24 -12.93 -2.11
C PRO A 22 8.53 -13.54 -3.32
N LEU A 23 7.76 -12.72 -4.03
CA LEU A 23 6.99 -13.14 -5.19
C LEU A 23 7.32 -12.21 -6.36
N PHE A 24 7.71 -12.80 -7.50
CA PHE A 24 8.11 -12.10 -8.72
C PHE A 24 7.48 -12.75 -9.94
N ASP A 25 7.35 -11.98 -11.02
CA ASP A 25 6.94 -12.46 -12.35
C ASP A 25 5.68 -13.35 -12.35
N LEU A 26 4.72 -12.98 -11.49
CA LEU A 26 3.45 -13.68 -11.40
C LEU A 26 2.56 -13.34 -12.59
N SER A 27 1.82 -14.35 -13.07
CA SER A 27 0.69 -14.09 -13.96
C SER A 27 -0.35 -13.23 -13.25
N PHE A 28 -1.11 -12.44 -14.01
CA PHE A 28 -2.16 -11.58 -13.46
C PHE A 28 -3.18 -12.37 -12.60
N ILE A 29 -3.57 -13.57 -13.07
CA ILE A 29 -4.52 -14.43 -12.36
C ILE A 29 -3.93 -14.96 -11.05
N THR A 30 -2.65 -15.36 -11.06
CA THR A 30 -1.97 -15.82 -9.83
C THR A 30 -1.88 -14.69 -8.81
N LEU A 31 -1.49 -13.49 -9.23
CA LEU A 31 -1.43 -12.30 -8.37
C LEU A 31 -2.81 -11.98 -7.78
N ALA A 32 -3.86 -11.98 -8.59
CA ALA A 32 -5.24 -11.78 -8.13
C ALA A 32 -5.66 -12.83 -7.09
N GLY A 33 -5.33 -14.10 -7.32
CA GLY A 33 -5.59 -15.20 -6.38
C GLY A 33 -4.92 -14.98 -5.02
N ILE A 34 -3.65 -14.60 -5.00
CA ILE A 34 -2.91 -14.31 -3.76
C ILE A 34 -3.52 -13.11 -3.03
N ILE A 35 -3.84 -12.03 -3.75
CA ILE A 35 -4.48 -10.84 -3.19
C ILE A 35 -5.84 -11.19 -2.56
N SER A 36 -6.63 -12.06 -3.21
CA SER A 36 -7.94 -12.49 -2.70
C SER A 36 -7.86 -13.27 -1.37
N LYS A 37 -6.72 -13.88 -1.08
CA LYS A 37 -6.46 -14.63 0.16
C LYS A 37 -5.75 -13.80 1.22
N SER A 38 -5.32 -12.59 0.89
CA SER A 38 -4.63 -11.68 1.80
C SER A 38 -5.64 -10.95 2.68
N ASN A 39 -5.35 -10.80 3.97
CA ASN A 39 -6.20 -10.01 4.88
C ASN A 39 -6.07 -8.49 4.61
N LEU A 40 -4.90 -8.05 4.15
CA LEU A 40 -4.56 -6.66 3.96
C LEU A 40 -3.50 -6.52 2.86
N VAL A 41 -3.65 -5.51 2.00
CA VAL A 41 -2.62 -5.08 1.05
C VAL A 41 -2.18 -3.67 1.40
N ILE A 42 -0.87 -3.49 1.62
CA ILE A 42 -0.25 -2.17 1.83
C ILE A 42 0.56 -1.87 0.57
N CYS A 43 0.26 -0.77 -0.12
CA CYS A 43 0.91 -0.45 -1.38
C CYS A 43 0.91 1.05 -1.67
N ASN A 44 1.82 1.49 -2.53
CA ASN A 44 1.73 2.81 -3.15
C ASN A 44 0.62 2.82 -4.23
N ASN A 45 0.30 4.01 -4.73
CA ASN A 45 -0.57 4.16 -5.89
C ASN A 45 0.00 3.44 -7.13
N SER A 46 -0.52 2.23 -7.40
CA SER A 46 -0.10 1.32 -8.47
C SER A 46 -1.26 0.44 -8.92
N GLY A 47 -1.09 -0.34 -9.99
CA GLY A 47 -2.11 -1.29 -10.45
C GLY A 47 -2.54 -2.32 -9.40
N ILE A 48 -1.62 -2.73 -8.51
CA ILE A 48 -1.90 -3.68 -7.42
C ILE A 48 -2.95 -3.13 -6.45
N MET A 49 -2.88 -1.82 -6.15
CA MET A 49 -3.85 -1.14 -5.29
C MET A 49 -5.27 -1.25 -5.86
N HIS A 50 -5.42 -0.97 -7.16
CA HIS A 50 -6.72 -1.03 -7.83
C HIS A 50 -7.22 -2.47 -7.93
N LEU A 51 -6.34 -3.44 -8.21
CA LEU A 51 -6.70 -4.85 -8.25
C LEU A 51 -7.21 -5.35 -6.89
N ALA A 52 -6.50 -5.04 -5.79
CA ALA A 52 -6.91 -5.41 -4.45
C ALA A 52 -8.26 -4.79 -4.07
N SER A 53 -8.46 -3.52 -4.39
CA SER A 53 -9.73 -2.83 -4.20
C SER A 53 -10.87 -3.47 -5.00
N ALA A 54 -10.65 -3.81 -6.27
CA ALA A 54 -11.67 -4.45 -7.12
C ALA A 54 -12.06 -5.86 -6.64
N ILE A 55 -11.11 -6.60 -6.07
CA ILE A 55 -11.33 -7.94 -5.49
C ILE A 55 -12.02 -7.87 -4.12
N GLY A 56 -12.05 -6.70 -3.48
CA GLY A 56 -12.64 -6.49 -2.15
C GLY A 56 -11.66 -6.76 -1.00
N THR A 57 -10.37 -6.93 -1.28
CA THR A 57 -9.33 -7.02 -0.25
C THR A 57 -9.12 -5.65 0.39
N THR A 58 -8.95 -5.61 1.71
CA THR A 58 -8.70 -4.34 2.43
C THR A 58 -7.36 -3.75 2.00
N VAL A 59 -7.30 -2.43 1.81
CA VAL A 59 -6.10 -1.74 1.30
C VAL A 59 -5.71 -0.60 2.23
N ILE A 60 -4.43 -0.48 2.54
CA ILE A 60 -3.79 0.77 2.97
C ILE A 60 -3.01 1.31 1.78
N ALA A 61 -3.50 2.42 1.22
CA ALA A 61 -2.93 3.07 0.04
C ALA A 61 -2.05 4.26 0.45
N LEU A 62 -0.79 4.22 0.03
CA LEU A 62 0.19 5.28 0.30
C LEU A 62 0.23 6.28 -0.86
N HIS A 63 -0.17 7.52 -0.59
CA HIS A 63 -0.29 8.59 -1.59
C HIS A 63 0.61 9.76 -1.26
N GLY A 64 1.79 9.83 -1.90
CA GLY A 64 2.67 11.00 -1.85
C GLY A 64 2.49 11.89 -3.07
N PRO A 65 2.87 11.48 -4.28
CA PRO A 65 2.85 12.38 -5.44
C PRO A 65 1.46 12.60 -6.04
N THR A 66 0.57 11.60 -5.94
CA THR A 66 -0.69 11.58 -6.68
C THR A 66 -1.89 11.95 -5.80
N ASP A 67 -2.84 12.67 -6.39
CA ASP A 67 -4.11 12.98 -5.72
C ASP A 67 -4.93 11.69 -5.49
N TYR A 68 -5.09 11.31 -4.22
CA TYR A 68 -5.85 10.13 -3.80
C TYR A 68 -7.33 10.21 -4.13
N ARG A 69 -7.90 11.41 -4.28
CA ARG A 69 -9.32 11.58 -4.62
C ARG A 69 -9.60 11.15 -6.06
N LYS A 70 -8.58 11.23 -6.92
CA LYS A 70 -8.65 10.85 -8.32
C LYS A 70 -8.14 9.44 -8.57
N TRP A 71 -7.05 9.06 -7.89
CA TRP A 71 -6.32 7.83 -8.16
C TRP A 71 -6.39 6.81 -7.03
N GLY A 72 -7.08 7.09 -5.93
CA GLY A 72 -7.18 6.18 -4.80
C GLY A 72 -7.95 4.90 -5.12
N PRO A 73 -7.92 3.92 -4.20
CA PRO A 73 -8.70 2.69 -4.33
C PRO A 73 -10.20 3.01 -4.36
N TYR A 74 -10.95 2.29 -5.18
CA TYR A 74 -12.39 2.49 -5.33
C TYR A 74 -13.19 1.74 -4.26
N GLY A 75 -14.35 2.26 -3.87
CA GLY A 75 -15.22 1.58 -2.92
C GLY A 75 -14.91 1.88 -1.45
N LYS A 76 -15.48 1.08 -0.55
CA LYS A 76 -15.43 1.29 0.90
C LYS A 76 -14.42 0.33 1.53
N ASN A 77 -13.96 0.64 2.75
CA ASN A 77 -13.01 -0.16 3.55
C ASN A 77 -11.52 -0.03 3.18
N HIS A 78 -11.13 1.02 2.47
CA HIS A 78 -9.72 1.32 2.24
C HIS A 78 -9.27 2.50 3.11
N ASN A 79 -8.05 2.42 3.60
CA ASN A 79 -7.39 3.52 4.31
C ASN A 79 -6.40 4.19 3.37
N ILE A 80 -6.42 5.51 3.37
CA ILE A 80 -5.52 6.31 2.54
C ILE A 80 -4.59 7.07 3.48
N ILE A 81 -3.30 6.83 3.36
CA ILE A 81 -2.27 7.60 4.03
C ILE A 81 -1.67 8.54 3.00
N LYS A 82 -2.02 9.81 3.12
CA LYS A 82 -1.53 10.86 2.22
C LYS A 82 -0.34 11.59 2.84
N SER A 83 0.56 12.06 2.00
CA SER A 83 1.60 13.00 2.43
C SER A 83 0.98 14.29 2.97
N ASN A 84 1.62 14.86 3.99
CA ASN A 84 1.33 16.19 4.50
C ASN A 84 2.32 17.26 3.97
N CYS A 85 3.21 16.89 3.05
CA CYS A 85 4.10 17.86 2.42
C CYS A 85 3.33 18.84 1.54
N GLU A 86 3.76 20.10 1.54
CA GLU A 86 3.21 21.15 0.66
C GLU A 86 3.33 20.82 -0.83
N CYS A 87 4.34 20.04 -1.22
CA CYS A 87 4.48 19.62 -2.61
C CYS A 87 3.47 18.56 -3.04
N SER A 88 2.68 17.97 -2.15
CA SER A 88 1.72 16.91 -2.49
C SER A 88 0.30 17.47 -2.69
N PRO A 89 -0.39 17.17 -3.81
CA PRO A 89 0.06 16.34 -4.93
C PRO A 89 0.97 17.11 -5.91
N CYS A 90 2.05 16.48 -6.39
CA CYS A 90 2.98 17.02 -7.39
C CYS A 90 3.00 16.22 -8.70
N LEU A 91 2.05 15.32 -8.88
CA LEU A 91 1.90 14.55 -10.10
C LEU A 91 0.44 14.53 -10.56
N TYR A 92 0.17 15.24 -11.64
CA TYR A 92 -1.09 15.24 -12.37
C TYR A 92 -0.89 14.75 -13.81
N LEU A 93 -1.52 13.63 -14.18
CA LEU A 93 -1.62 13.09 -15.55
C LEU A 93 -0.30 12.84 -16.32
N GLY A 94 0.82 12.59 -15.62
CA GLY A 94 2.05 12.07 -16.24
C GLY A 94 3.03 13.13 -16.77
N PHE A 95 2.76 14.43 -16.62
CA PHE A 95 3.64 15.50 -17.08
C PHE A 95 3.88 16.58 -16.03
N GLU A 96 4.49 16.23 -14.91
CA GLU A 96 4.94 17.22 -13.90
C GLU A 96 6.34 16.87 -13.39
N TYR A 97 7.29 16.80 -14.31
CA TYR A 97 8.70 16.54 -14.02
C TYR A 97 9.42 17.82 -13.59
N LYS A 98 9.19 18.24 -12.34
CA LYS A 98 10.18 19.00 -11.54
C LYS A 98 10.28 18.51 -10.08
N CYS A 99 9.72 17.35 -9.77
CA CYS A 99 9.85 16.74 -8.44
C CYS A 99 11.10 15.85 -8.37
N ASN A 100 12.24 16.41 -7.95
CA ASN A 100 13.50 15.68 -7.85
C ASN A 100 13.75 15.07 -6.46
N THR A 101 12.95 15.43 -5.46
CA THR A 101 13.25 15.11 -4.06
C THR A 101 12.37 14.01 -3.47
N ARG A 102 11.19 13.73 -4.06
CA ARG A 102 10.23 12.73 -3.55
C ARG A 102 9.92 12.82 -2.04
N LYS A 103 10.15 13.99 -1.43
CA LYS A 103 9.93 14.26 0.01
C LYS A 103 8.52 13.89 0.48
N CYS A 104 7.53 13.99 -0.41
CA CYS A 104 6.16 13.61 -0.10
C CYS A 104 6.01 12.11 0.22
N MET A 105 6.78 11.22 -0.41
CA MET A 105 6.78 9.80 -0.03
C MET A 105 7.56 9.57 1.25
N GLU A 106 8.69 10.27 1.43
CA GLU A 106 9.53 10.17 2.63
C GLU A 106 8.82 10.70 3.89
N SER A 107 7.86 11.63 3.74
CA SER A 107 7.08 12.14 4.85
C SER A 107 6.06 11.15 5.40
N ILE A 108 5.73 10.10 4.64
CA ILE A 108 4.81 9.05 5.10
C ILE A 108 5.59 8.16 6.05
N THR A 109 5.22 8.20 7.33
CA THR A 109 5.97 7.50 8.37
C THR A 109 5.49 6.07 8.58
N VAL A 110 6.40 5.20 9.01
CA VAL A 110 6.07 3.84 9.44
C VAL A 110 5.01 3.85 10.54
N LYS A 111 5.06 4.83 11.45
CA LYS A 111 4.11 4.98 12.55
C LYS A 111 2.67 5.18 12.05
N GLU A 112 2.48 6.03 11.04
CA GLU A 112 1.16 6.23 10.43
C GLU A 112 0.62 4.94 9.81
N VAL A 113 1.48 4.17 9.15
CA VAL A 113 1.12 2.86 8.59
C VAL A 113 0.71 1.88 9.69
N LEU A 114 1.52 1.76 10.76
CA LEU A 114 1.20 0.87 11.89
C LEU A 114 -0.11 1.26 12.58
N THR A 115 -0.34 2.56 12.82
CA THR A 115 -1.61 3.03 13.40
C THR A 115 -2.81 2.67 12.52
N ALA A 116 -2.68 2.78 11.19
CA ALA A 116 -3.73 2.35 10.28
C ALA A 116 -3.97 0.83 10.32
N ILE A 117 -2.92 0.03 10.47
CA ILE A 117 -3.02 -1.42 10.65
C ILE A 117 -3.74 -1.75 11.97
N ASP A 118 -3.35 -1.13 13.08
CA ASP A 118 -3.96 -1.38 14.39
C ASP A 118 -5.46 -1.08 14.37
N ASN A 119 -5.85 0.07 13.81
CA ASN A 119 -7.25 0.46 13.65
C ASN A 119 -8.06 -0.57 12.82
N LEU A 120 -7.44 -1.14 11.78
CA LEU A 120 -8.07 -2.20 10.99
C LEU A 120 -8.23 -3.49 11.77
N ILE A 121 -7.20 -3.92 12.50
CA ILE A 121 -7.25 -5.13 13.34
C ILE A 121 -8.35 -4.99 14.40
N TYR A 122 -8.44 -3.84 15.07
CA TYR A 122 -9.53 -3.58 16.02
C TYR A 122 -10.91 -3.70 15.36
N LYS A 123 -11.08 -3.14 14.16
CA LYS A 123 -12.34 -3.24 13.41
C LYS A 123 -12.67 -4.68 13.01
N PHE A 124 -11.68 -5.46 12.58
CA PHE A 124 -11.87 -6.87 12.22
C PHE A 124 -12.30 -7.70 13.44
N ASN A 125 -11.60 -7.55 14.57
CA ASN A 125 -11.92 -8.26 15.80
C ASN A 125 -13.32 -7.91 16.31
N TYR A 126 -13.68 -6.61 16.30
CA TYR A 126 -15.00 -6.16 16.73
C TYR A 126 -16.14 -6.66 15.81
N SER A 127 -15.90 -6.68 14.50
CA SER A 127 -16.88 -7.20 13.53
C SER A 127 -17.10 -8.71 13.67
N ASN A 128 -16.10 -9.45 14.12
CA ASN A 128 -16.23 -10.88 14.41
C ASN A 128 -16.97 -11.15 15.72
N ILE A 129 -16.88 -10.24 16.71
CA ILE A 129 -17.62 -10.34 17.98
C ILE A 129 -19.12 -10.11 17.76
N ILE A 130 -19.52 -9.14 16.94
CA ILE A 130 -20.95 -8.80 16.71
C ILE A 130 -21.67 -9.85 15.84
N LYS A 131 -20.93 -10.70 15.13
CA LYS A 131 -21.49 -11.78 14.30
C LYS A 131 -21.72 -13.09 15.06
N LEU A 132 -21.43 -13.13 16.36
CA LEU A 132 -21.74 -14.22 17.30
C LEU A 132 -22.99 -13.85 18.11
#